data_AF-A0A1L8PHA9-F1
#
_entry.id   AF-A0A1L8PHA9-F1
#
_cell.length_a   1.000
_cell.length_b   1.000
_cell.length_c   1.000
_cell.angle_alpha   90.00
_cell.angle_beta   90.00
_cell.angle_gamma   90.00
#
_symmetry.space_group_name_H-M   'P 1'
#
loop_
_entity.id
_entity.type
_entity.pdbx_description
1 polymer ?
#
loop_
_entity_poly.entity_id
_entity_poly.type
_entity_poly.pdbx_seq_one_letter_code
_entity_poly.pdbx_strand_id
1 'polypeptide(L)' 'MKKFDEGLFGAIHYSGFSNKSKESKMKKKLEEWIQEKGYQKQSNYMLPSYNGPFTPPMFRKNEIWVRIIKA' A
#
# COMPACT_ATOMS: atom_id res chain seq x y z
N MET A 1 -8.94 -15.25 -15.80
CA MET A 1 -8.19 -15.04 -14.54
C MET A 1 -7.01 -14.13 -14.84
N LYS A 2 -6.94 -12.92 -14.27
CA LYS A 2 -5.74 -12.09 -14.40
C LYS A 2 -4.63 -12.76 -13.59
N LYS A 3 -3.72 -13.45 -14.27
CA LYS A 3 -2.49 -13.95 -13.64
C LYS A 3 -1.65 -12.73 -13.33
N PHE A 4 -1.51 -12.41 -12.05
CA PHE A 4 -0.50 -11.46 -11.63
C PHE A 4 0.82 -12.20 -11.64
N ASP A 5 1.78 -11.60 -12.32
CA ASP A 5 3.15 -12.09 -12.39
C ASP A 5 3.78 -11.99 -10.98
N GLU A 6 4.47 -13.04 -10.55
CA GLU A 6 5.10 -13.09 -9.22
C GLU A 6 6.16 -11.97 -9.12
N GLY A 7 6.30 -11.37 -7.93
CA GLY A 7 7.18 -10.23 -7.78
C GLY A 7 7.29 -9.76 -6.34
N LEU A 8 8.24 -8.85 -6.12
CA LEU A 8 8.39 -8.19 -4.84
C LEU A 8 7.40 -7.05 -4.74
N PHE A 9 6.72 -6.98 -3.59
CA PHE A 9 5.79 -5.91 -3.27
C PHE A 9 6.15 -5.33 -1.92
N GLY A 10 6.31 -4.00 -1.88
CA GLY A 10 6.30 -3.26 -0.63
C GLY A 10 4.85 -3.06 -0.22
N ALA A 11 4.48 -3.48 0.99
CA ALA A 11 3.15 -3.28 1.52
C ALA A 11 3.21 -2.56 2.88
N ILE A 12 2.34 -1.56 3.06
CA ILE A 12 2.12 -0.92 4.34
C ILE A 12 0.64 -1.08 4.74
N HIS A 13 0.43 -1.60 5.94
CA HIS A 13 -0.90 -1.73 6.54
C HIS A 13 -1.09 -0.62 7.58
N TYR A 14 -2.26 0.01 7.59
CA TYR A 14 -2.61 1.00 8.61
C TYR A 14 -4.09 0.97 8.95
N SER A 15 -4.37 1.16 10.24
CA SER A 15 -5.72 1.20 10.80
C SER A 15 -6.15 2.64 11.15
N GLY A 16 -7.47 2.83 11.26
CA GLY A 16 -8.11 4.07 11.68
C GLY A 16 -8.71 4.89 10.52
N PHE A 17 -9.18 6.10 10.85
CA PHE A 17 -9.85 6.99 9.89
C PHE A 17 -8.93 7.29 8.69
N SER A 18 -9.29 6.75 7.52
CA SER A 18 -8.59 7.00 6.26
C SER A 18 -8.87 8.43 5.82
N ASN A 19 -8.03 9.37 6.24
CA ASN A 19 -8.04 10.71 5.69
C ASN A 19 -6.99 10.81 4.58
N LYS A 20 -7.25 11.58 3.51
CA LYS A 20 -6.32 11.72 2.37
C LYS A 20 -4.90 12.11 2.81
N SER A 21 -4.79 12.90 3.87
CA SER A 21 -3.50 13.26 4.48
C SER A 21 -2.75 12.06 5.07
N LYS A 22 -3.45 11.15 5.74
CA LYS A 22 -2.85 9.93 6.33
C LYS A 22 -2.39 8.97 5.24
N GLU A 23 -3.20 8.81 4.19
CA GLU A 23 -2.82 8.01 3.03
C GLU A 23 -1.55 8.53 2.37
N SER A 24 -1.45 9.84 2.13
CA SER A 24 -0.24 10.45 1.55
C SER A 24 0.99 10.27 2.45
N LYS A 25 0.83 10.43 3.78
CA LYS A 25 1.90 10.14 4.75
C LYS A 25 2.36 8.67 4.70
N MET A 26 1.43 7.73 4.62
CA MET A 26 1.76 6.31 4.54
C MET A 26 2.43 5.95 3.20
N LYS A 27 1.99 6.54 2.08
CA LYS A 27 2.65 6.42 0.76
C LYS A 27 4.10 6.90 0.84
N LYS A 28 4.32 8.09 1.41
CA LYS A 28 5.67 8.66 1.55
C LYS A 28 6.56 7.78 2.44
N LYS A 29 6.03 7.32 3.57
CA LYS A 29 6.75 6.40 4.47
C LYS A 29 7.12 5.08 3.79
N LEU A 30 6.22 4.55 2.95
CA LEU A 30 6.50 3.35 2.15
C LEU A 30 7.59 3.63 1.11
N GLU A 31 7.55 4.78 0.43
CA GLU A 31 8.57 5.19 -0.53
C GLU A 31 9.96 5.36 0.11
N GLU A 32 10.02 6.00 1.27
CA GLU A 32 11.24 6.15 2.07
C GLU A 32 11.80 4.77 2.46
N TRP A 33 10.96 3.87 2.96
CA TRP A 33 11.38 2.50 3.31
C TRP A 33 11.91 1.71 2.10
N ILE A 34 11.29 1.89 0.92
CA ILE A 34 11.73 1.27 -0.33
C ILE A 34 13.12 1.77 -0.72
N GLN A 35 13.34 3.09 -0.66
CA GLN A 35 14.63 3.71 -0.96
C GLN A 35 15.71 3.30 0.05
N GLU A 36 15.40 3.31 1.35
CA GLU A 36 16.32 2.88 2.41
C GLU A 36 16.77 1.42 2.24
N LYS A 37 15.88 0.57 1.72
CA LYS A 37 16.18 -0.82 1.43
C LYS A 37 16.88 -1.06 0.08
N GLY A 38 17.11 0.00 -0.71
CA GLY A 38 17.72 -0.11 -2.04
C GLY A 38 16.79 -0.72 -3.10
N TYR A 39 15.49 -0.67 -2.88
CA TYR A 39 14.50 -1.08 -3.87
C TYR A 39 14.03 0.13 -4.70
N GLN A 40 13.55 -0.13 -5.91
CA GLN A 40 12.91 0.88 -6.76
C GLN A 40 11.43 0.56 -6.96
N LYS A 41 10.60 1.60 -6.94
CA LYS A 41 9.17 1.49 -7.29
C LYS A 41 9.02 1.19 -8.78
N GLN A 42 8.38 0.06 -9.09
CA GLN A 42 8.17 -0.40 -10.48
C GLN A 42 6.78 0.00 -11.01
N SER A 43 5.80 0.26 -10.14
CA SER A 43 4.40 0.47 -10.56
C SER A 43 3.63 1.42 -9.66
N ASN A 44 2.41 1.77 -10.08
CA ASN A 44 1.48 2.54 -9.26
C ASN A 44 1.14 1.84 -7.94
N TYR A 45 0.85 2.66 -6.93
CA TYR A 45 0.31 2.20 -5.65
C TYR A 45 -1.05 1.53 -5.86
N MET A 46 -1.17 0.28 -5.45
CA MET A 46 -2.43 -0.45 -5.36
C MET A 46 -3.00 -0.25 -3.97
N LEU A 47 -4.27 0.16 -3.89
CA LEU A 47 -4.99 0.29 -2.63
C LEU A 47 -6.06 -0.79 -2.56
N PRO A 48 -5.74 -2.00 -2.06
CA PRO A 48 -6.77 -2.98 -1.79
C PRO A 48 -7.70 -2.44 -0.69
N SER A 49 -8.90 -2.07 -1.11
CA SER A 49 -9.97 -1.65 -0.20
C SER A 49 -10.87 -2.84 0.07
N TYR A 50 -10.59 -3.61 1.12
CA TYR A 50 -11.46 -4.68 1.61
C TYR A 50 -12.67 -4.15 2.40
N ASN A 51 -13.20 -3.00 1.99
CA ASN A 51 -14.32 -2.37 2.68
C ASN A 51 -15.63 -2.95 2.13
N GLY A 52 -16.18 -3.95 2.81
CA GLY A 52 -17.58 -4.30 2.64
C GLY A 52 -18.48 -3.11 2.99
N PRO A 53 -19.71 -3.03 2.44
CA PRO A 53 -20.62 -1.90 2.64
C PRO A 53 -20.96 -1.62 4.12
N PHE A 54 -20.70 -2.59 5.02
CA PHE A 54 -21.04 -2.52 6.44
C PHE A 54 -19.84 -2.41 7.39
N THR A 55 -18.61 -2.24 6.90
CA THR A 55 -17.43 -2.17 7.77
C THR A 55 -17.35 -0.80 8.47
N PRO A 56 -17.43 -0.72 9.81
CA PRO A 56 -17.36 0.56 10.51
C PRO A 56 -16.03 1.26 10.24
N PRO A 57 -16.00 2.61 10.12
CA PRO A 57 -14.80 3.37 9.78
C PRO A 57 -13.59 3.12 10.70
N MET A 58 -13.82 2.76 11.97
CA MET A 58 -12.76 2.40 12.92
C MET A 58 -12.09 1.05 12.63
N PHE A 59 -12.79 0.12 11.97
CA PHE A 59 -12.28 -1.21 11.63
C PHE A 59 -11.77 -1.32 10.18
N ARG A 60 -11.77 -0.22 9.41
CA ARG A 60 -11.20 -0.26 8.06
C ARG A 60 -9.69 -0.53 8.16
N LYS A 61 -9.28 -1.64 7.56
CA LYS A 61 -7.88 -1.98 7.32
C LYS A 61 -7.54 -1.43 5.95
N ASN A 62 -6.76 -0.35 5.92
CA ASN A 62 -6.26 0.19 4.67
C ASN A 62 -4.88 -0.39 4.42
N GLU A 63 -4.68 -0.83 3.20
CA GLU A 63 -3.41 -1.37 2.76
C GLU A 63 -3.01 -0.61 1.51
N ILE A 64 -1.73 -0.27 1.43
CA ILE A 64 -1.12 0.32 0.24
C ILE A 64 0.00 -0.62 -0.18
N TRP A 65 -0.12 -1.15 -1.38
CA TRP A 65 0.87 -2.02 -1.99
C TRP A 65 1.53 -1.28 -3.14
N VAL A 66 2.82 -1.52 -3.35
CA VAL A 66 3.55 -1.01 -4.51
C VAL A 66 4.49 -2.10 -5.00
N ARG A 67 4.53 -2.31 -6.31
CA ARG A 67 5.46 -3.27 -6.89
C ARG A 67 6.85 -2.67 -6.82
N ILE A 68 7.79 -3.44 -6.29
CA ILE A 68 9.18 -3.03 -6.15
C ILE A 68 10.08 -3.98 -6.91
N ILE A 69 11.17 -3.45 -7.42
CA ILE A 69 12.26 -4.24 -7.99
C ILE A 69 13.51 -3.97 -7.18
N LYS A 70 14.36 -4.99 -7.04
CA LYS A 70 15.70 -4.80 -6.52
C LYS A 70 16.50 -4.04 -7.59
N ALA A 71 17.07 -2.90 -7.21
CA ALA A 71 18.00 -2.18 -8.06
C ALA A 71 19.28 -3.00 -8.27
#